data_AF-A0A2M8MKZ9-F1
#
_entry.id   AF-A0A2M8MKZ9-F1
#
_cell.length_a   1.000
_cell.length_b   1.000
_cell.length_c   1.000
_cell.angle_alpha   90.00
_cell.angle_beta   90.00
_cell.angle_gamma   90.00
#
_symmetry.space_group_name_H-M   'P 1'
#
loop_
_entity.id
_entity.type
_entity.pdbx_description
1 polymer ?
#
loop_
_entity_poly.entity_id
_entity_poly.type
_entity_poly.pdbx_seq_one_letter_code
_entity_poly.pdbx_strand_id
1 'polypeptide(L)'
;MIIYDGQVADNYMYQDSNQAAIVVSHSTPSLPYPFTMKPNNHRTESNTPPAIDVEKFVAKLESVTSRRSKARCARSIRLALESAGADVENHPIAASDWGDTLKKIGYREIDPAFDEPQEGDIYIIHRTRNHVYGHIAGYTGSEWVSDFKQSSYDVYKDDSVTYTYYRLGQAT
;
A
#
# COMPACT_ATOMS: atom_id res chain seq x y z
N MET A 1 13.22 32.04 -15.55
CA MET A 1 12.26 31.46 -16.52
C MET A 1 12.98 30.30 -17.17
N ILE A 2 12.80 29.08 -16.64
CA ILE A 2 13.45 27.89 -17.20
C ILE A 2 12.37 27.12 -17.92
N ILE A 3 12.55 27.00 -19.22
CA ILE A 3 11.78 26.19 -20.14
C ILE A 3 12.28 24.75 -19.92
N TYR A 4 11.38 23.82 -19.60
CA TYR A 4 11.68 22.39 -19.78
C TYR A 4 10.75 21.86 -20.87
N ASP A 5 11.39 21.67 -22.02
CA ASP A 5 10.89 21.02 -23.23
C ASP A 5 10.70 19.52 -22.97
N GLY A 6 9.82 18.91 -23.76
CA GLY A 6 9.27 17.58 -23.52
C GLY A 6 10.15 16.40 -23.91
N GLN A 7 9.57 15.23 -23.65
CA GLN A 7 9.85 13.91 -24.23
C GLN A 7 11.23 13.31 -23.94
N VAL A 8 11.26 12.42 -22.94
CA VAL A 8 12.03 11.17 -23.03
C VAL A 8 11.10 10.02 -22.68
N ALA A 9 10.57 9.40 -23.73
CA ALA A 9 10.05 8.05 -23.67
C ALA A 9 11.25 7.12 -23.88
N ASP A 10 11.65 6.37 -22.86
CA ASP A 10 12.61 5.29 -23.04
C ASP A 10 12.14 4.02 -22.31
N ASN A 11 11.94 3.01 -23.15
CA ASN A 11 11.72 1.61 -22.87
C ASN A 11 12.64 1.06 -21.77
N TYR A 12 12.07 0.31 -20.82
CA TYR A 12 12.75 -0.89 -20.32
C TYR A 12 11.82 -2.09 -20.40
N MET A 13 12.36 -3.08 -21.11
CA MET A 13 11.74 -4.24 -21.73
C MET A 13 11.35 -5.33 -20.75
N TYR A 14 10.33 -6.09 -21.17
CA TYR A 14 10.05 -7.47 -20.80
C TYR A 14 11.25 -8.40 -21.08
N GLN A 15 11.58 -9.29 -20.14
CA GLN A 15 12.27 -10.61 -20.27
C GLN A 15 12.59 -11.09 -18.84
N ASP A 16 12.54 -12.35 -18.43
CA ASP A 16 12.21 -13.63 -19.04
C ASP A 16 11.97 -14.61 -17.88
N SER A 17 11.06 -15.55 -18.09
CA SER A 17 10.82 -16.73 -17.27
C SER A 17 12.04 -17.65 -17.23
N ASN A 18 12.46 -18.09 -16.04
CA ASN A 18 13.20 -19.34 -15.90
C ASN A 18 12.77 -20.06 -14.62
N GLN A 19 12.06 -21.18 -14.83
CA GLN A 19 11.80 -22.21 -13.83
C GLN A 19 13.09 -22.99 -13.60
N ALA A 20 13.50 -23.14 -12.34
CA ALA A 20 14.48 -24.15 -11.93
C ALA A 20 13.93 -24.88 -10.70
N ALA A 21 13.72 -26.18 -10.87
CA ALA A 21 13.22 -27.09 -9.86
C ALA A 21 14.30 -27.44 -8.81
N ILE A 22 13.92 -27.31 -7.53
CA ILE A 22 14.18 -28.17 -6.36
C ILE A 22 15.63 -28.66 -6.11
N VAL A 23 16.25 -28.16 -5.03
CA VAL A 23 16.89 -29.02 -4.02
C VAL A 23 16.67 -28.42 -2.63
N VAL A 24 16.05 -29.24 -1.78
CA VAL A 24 15.82 -29.01 -0.35
C VAL A 24 17.15 -29.11 0.40
N SER A 25 17.46 -28.13 1.24
CA SER A 25 18.30 -28.34 2.42
C SER A 25 17.82 -27.40 3.53
N HIS A 26 17.46 -28.03 4.64
CA HIS A 26 16.79 -27.51 5.80
C HIS A 26 17.82 -27.15 6.86
N SER A 27 17.99 -25.86 7.10
CA SER A 27 18.66 -25.36 8.30
C SER A 27 17.98 -24.06 8.72
N THR A 28 16.97 -24.20 9.59
CA THR A 28 16.28 -23.11 10.27
C THR A 28 17.16 -22.52 11.37
N PRO A 29 17.41 -21.20 11.40
CA PRO A 29 17.79 -20.51 12.63
C PRO A 29 16.52 -20.28 13.46
N SER A 30 16.50 -20.76 14.70
CA SER A 30 15.39 -20.56 15.63
C SER A 30 15.31 -19.11 16.08
N LEU A 31 14.25 -18.39 15.67
CA LEU A 31 13.86 -17.10 16.24
C LEU A 31 12.98 -17.32 17.49
N PRO A 32 13.19 -16.59 18.60
CA PRO A 32 12.52 -16.87 19.86
C PRO A 32 11.26 -16.02 20.05
N TYR A 33 10.13 -16.40 19.44
CA TYR A 33 8.81 -15.94 19.90
C TYR A 33 7.74 -17.01 19.60
N PRO A 34 6.92 -17.43 20.59
CA PRO A 34 5.91 -18.45 20.38
C PRO A 34 4.71 -17.87 19.58
N PHE A 35 4.66 -18.19 18.29
CA PHE A 35 3.47 -18.01 17.46
C PHE A 35 2.44 -19.07 17.85
N THR A 36 1.43 -18.70 18.65
CA THR A 36 0.29 -19.58 18.92
C THR A 36 -0.56 -19.66 17.64
N MET A 37 -0.41 -20.74 16.87
CA MET A 37 -1.29 -21.02 15.73
C MET A 37 -2.70 -21.32 16.24
N LYS A 38 -3.65 -20.41 16.00
CA LYS A 38 -5.08 -20.74 16.11
C LYS A 38 -5.49 -21.61 14.92
N PRO A 39 -6.33 -22.64 15.10
CA PRO A 39 -6.78 -23.49 14.00
C PRO A 39 -7.75 -22.75 13.08
N ASN A 40 -7.43 -22.71 11.79
CA ASN A 40 -8.27 -22.13 10.74
C ASN A 40 -9.41 -23.11 10.40
N ASN A 41 -10.62 -22.79 10.84
CA ASN A 41 -11.83 -23.51 10.48
C ASN A 41 -12.76 -22.59 9.67
N HIS A 42 -13.26 -23.16 8.57
CA HIS A 42 -14.29 -22.68 7.64
C HIS A 42 -13.85 -21.76 6.49
N ARG A 43 -13.53 -22.42 5.36
CA ARG A 43 -13.96 -21.95 4.04
C ARG A 43 -15.47 -21.75 4.06
N THR A 44 -15.91 -20.54 3.74
CA THR A 44 -17.24 -20.32 3.19
C THR A 44 -17.03 -19.78 1.79
N GLU A 45 -17.40 -20.59 0.80
CA GLU A 45 -17.46 -20.18 -0.60
C GLU A 45 -18.50 -19.06 -0.73
N SER A 46 -18.04 -17.83 -0.92
CA SER A 46 -18.84 -16.76 -1.48
C SER A 46 -18.23 -16.41 -2.83
N ASN A 47 -19.05 -16.33 -3.88
CA ASN A 47 -18.66 -15.92 -5.24
C ASN A 47 -18.35 -14.40 -5.32
N THR A 48 -17.85 -13.82 -4.24
CA THR A 48 -17.42 -12.42 -4.17
C THR A 48 -15.90 -12.45 -4.12
N PRO A 49 -15.18 -11.75 -5.03
CA PRO A 49 -13.74 -11.66 -4.94
C PRO A 49 -13.34 -11.21 -3.52
N PRO A 50 -12.27 -11.77 -2.93
CA PRO A 50 -11.90 -11.47 -1.56
C PRO A 50 -11.78 -9.96 -1.38
N ALA A 51 -12.59 -9.41 -0.48
CA ALA A 51 -12.35 -8.10 0.11
C ALA A 51 -10.92 -8.17 0.68
N ILE A 52 -10.04 -7.30 0.19
CA ILE A 52 -8.60 -7.22 0.49
C ILE A 52 -8.21 -7.85 1.84
N ASP A 53 -7.24 -8.77 1.83
CA ASP A 53 -6.71 -9.39 3.05
C ASP A 53 -5.87 -8.36 3.83
N VAL A 54 -6.50 -7.71 4.81
CA VAL A 54 -5.90 -6.63 5.60
C VAL A 54 -4.62 -7.07 6.31
N GLU A 55 -4.60 -8.29 6.85
CA GLU A 55 -3.42 -8.82 7.55
C GLU A 55 -2.22 -8.91 6.61
N LYS A 56 -2.43 -9.37 5.36
CA LYS A 56 -1.36 -9.40 4.35
C LYS A 56 -0.92 -8.01 3.92
N PHE A 57 -1.86 -7.09 3.74
CA PHE A 57 -1.57 -5.69 3.39
C PHE A 57 -0.65 -5.07 4.45
N VAL A 58 -1.04 -5.20 5.72
CA VAL A 58 -0.31 -4.67 6.88
C VAL A 58 1.05 -5.34 7.03
N ALA A 59 1.11 -6.67 6.96
CA ALA A 59 2.38 -7.39 7.01
C ALA A 59 3.36 -6.91 5.93
N LYS A 60 2.85 -6.57 4.74
CA LYS A 60 3.69 -6.01 3.68
C LYS A 60 4.16 -4.58 3.98
N LEU A 61 3.30 -3.74 4.55
CA LEU A 61 3.70 -2.40 5.03
C LEU A 61 4.76 -2.48 6.13
N GLU A 62 4.59 -3.37 7.11
CA GLU A 62 5.55 -3.55 8.20
C GLU A 62 6.95 -3.95 7.73
N SER A 63 7.03 -4.64 6.59
CA SER A 63 8.32 -5.00 5.95
C SER A 63 9.13 -3.78 5.45
N VAL A 64 8.51 -2.60 5.37
CA VAL A 64 9.20 -1.35 5.02
C VAL A 64 10.06 -0.89 6.19
N THR A 65 11.37 -0.90 6.01
CA THR A 65 12.33 -0.49 7.05
C THR A 65 12.84 0.94 6.93
N SER A 66 12.60 1.60 5.78
CA SER A 66 13.07 2.96 5.54
C SER A 66 12.39 3.95 6.48
N ARG A 67 13.14 4.95 6.96
CA ARG A 67 12.63 6.11 7.72
C ARG A 67 12.63 7.40 6.89
N ARG A 68 12.98 7.30 5.60
CA ARG A 68 13.00 8.44 4.66
C ARG A 68 12.36 8.03 3.34
N SER A 69 11.64 8.96 2.72
CA SER A 69 11.02 8.74 1.42
C SER A 69 12.07 8.48 0.34
N LYS A 70 11.72 7.59 -0.59
CA LYS A 70 12.43 7.31 -1.84
C LYS A 70 11.60 7.75 -3.05
N ALA A 71 10.57 8.57 -2.84
CA ALA A 71 9.59 8.99 -3.85
C ALA A 71 8.90 7.81 -4.56
N ARG A 72 8.60 6.73 -3.82
CA ARG A 72 7.98 5.51 -4.37
C ARG A 72 6.72 5.09 -3.60
N CYS A 73 6.05 6.03 -2.94
CA CYS A 73 4.88 5.76 -2.10
C CYS A 73 3.78 4.97 -2.83
N ALA A 74 3.34 5.43 -4.00
CA ALA A 74 2.34 4.75 -4.83
C ALA A 74 2.76 3.32 -5.19
N ARG A 75 4.03 3.10 -5.55
CA ARG A 75 4.56 1.76 -5.84
C ARG A 75 4.56 0.86 -4.60
N SER A 76 4.93 1.41 -3.44
CA SER A 76 4.96 0.65 -2.18
C SER A 76 3.56 0.17 -1.79
N ILE A 77 2.59 1.09 -1.82
CA ILE A 77 1.18 0.78 -1.51
C ILE A 77 0.58 -0.19 -2.52
N ARG A 78 0.90 -0.05 -3.82
CA ARG A 78 0.52 -1.03 -4.84
C ARG A 78 0.97 -2.43 -4.46
N LEU A 79 2.26 -2.63 -4.17
CA LEU A 79 2.80 -3.96 -3.86
C LEU A 79 2.19 -4.54 -2.57
N ALA A 80 1.84 -3.68 -1.60
CA ALA A 80 1.12 -4.08 -0.41
C ALA A 80 -0.30 -4.56 -0.75
N LEU A 81 -1.05 -3.80 -1.55
CA LEU A 81 -2.39 -4.17 -2.00
C LEU A 81 -2.37 -5.46 -2.83
N GLU A 82 -1.45 -5.61 -3.78
CA GLU A 82 -1.28 -6.83 -4.57
C GLU A 82 -0.98 -8.05 -3.67
N SER A 83 -0.13 -7.88 -2.65
CA SER A 83 0.15 -8.97 -1.70
C SER A 83 -1.07 -9.39 -0.86
N ALA A 84 -2.05 -8.49 -0.73
CA ALA A 84 -3.33 -8.73 -0.08
C ALA A 84 -4.42 -9.26 -1.02
N GLY A 85 -4.06 -9.55 -2.28
CA GLY A 85 -4.98 -10.09 -3.28
C GLY A 85 -5.74 -9.04 -4.08
N ALA A 86 -5.37 -7.75 -3.99
CA ALA A 86 -5.95 -6.71 -4.83
C ALA A 86 -5.58 -6.91 -6.30
N ASP A 87 -6.57 -6.84 -7.19
CA ASP A 87 -6.33 -6.62 -8.61
C ASP A 87 -6.27 -5.12 -8.89
N VAL A 88 -5.07 -4.64 -9.23
CA VAL A 88 -4.78 -3.23 -9.51
C VAL A 88 -3.99 -3.06 -10.81
N GLU A 89 -4.17 -3.92 -11.81
CA GLU A 89 -3.39 -3.90 -13.06
C GLU A 89 -3.34 -2.52 -13.76
N ASN A 90 -4.45 -1.76 -13.71
CA ASN A 90 -4.57 -0.42 -14.30
C ASN A 90 -4.45 0.70 -13.25
N HIS A 91 -3.54 0.57 -12.29
CA HIS A 91 -3.32 1.57 -11.25
C HIS A 91 -2.67 2.86 -11.81
N PRO A 92 -2.95 4.03 -11.22
CA PRO A 92 -2.28 5.27 -11.60
C PRO A 92 -0.84 5.33 -11.09
N ILE A 93 -0.04 6.18 -11.73
CA ILE A 93 1.34 6.48 -11.30
C ILE A 93 1.33 7.46 -10.12
N ALA A 94 0.52 8.52 -10.20
CA ALA A 94 0.44 9.55 -9.17
C ALA A 94 -0.36 9.05 -7.97
N ALA A 95 0.18 9.23 -6.77
CA ALA A 95 -0.48 8.87 -5.52
C ALA A 95 -1.84 9.55 -5.36
N SER A 96 -1.94 10.82 -5.78
CA SER A 96 -3.16 11.61 -5.72
C SER A 96 -4.35 11.04 -6.52
N ASP A 97 -4.12 10.10 -7.45
CA ASP A 97 -5.17 9.55 -8.33
C ASP A 97 -5.66 8.17 -7.89
N TRP A 98 -5.12 7.62 -6.80
CA TRP A 98 -5.42 6.24 -6.36
C TRP A 98 -6.85 6.04 -5.85
N GLY A 99 -7.61 7.12 -5.56
CA GLY A 99 -8.92 7.03 -4.94
C GLY A 99 -9.91 6.12 -5.68
N ASP A 100 -10.00 6.23 -7.00
CA ASP A 100 -10.90 5.37 -7.80
C ASP A 100 -10.42 3.93 -7.86
N THR A 101 -9.11 3.68 -7.86
CA THR A 101 -8.53 2.33 -7.76
C THR A 101 -8.88 1.70 -6.41
N LEU A 102 -8.74 2.44 -5.31
CA LEU A 102 -9.10 1.97 -3.96
C LEU A 102 -10.59 1.62 -3.87
N LYS A 103 -11.47 2.47 -4.41
CA LYS A 103 -12.91 2.22 -4.44
C LYS A 103 -13.29 0.95 -5.22
N LYS A 104 -12.62 0.70 -6.37
CA LYS A 104 -12.85 -0.51 -7.18
C LYS A 104 -12.52 -1.79 -6.43
N ILE A 105 -11.53 -1.76 -5.54
CA ILE A 105 -11.10 -2.92 -4.73
C ILE A 105 -11.77 -2.97 -3.35
N GLY A 106 -12.86 -2.22 -3.15
CA GLY A 106 -13.73 -2.36 -1.98
C GLY A 106 -13.47 -1.37 -0.83
N TYR A 107 -12.53 -0.43 -0.98
CA TYR A 107 -12.43 0.67 -0.02
C TYR A 107 -13.58 1.65 -0.18
N ARG A 108 -13.93 2.33 0.90
CA ARG A 108 -14.87 3.43 0.91
C ARG A 108 -14.16 4.69 1.39
N GLU A 109 -14.40 5.78 0.69
CA GLU A 109 -13.98 7.10 1.16
C GLU A 109 -14.80 7.48 2.40
N ILE A 110 -14.13 7.93 3.45
CA ILE A 110 -14.72 8.37 4.71
C ILE A 110 -14.13 9.73 5.09
N ASP A 111 -14.77 10.41 6.04
CA ASP A 111 -14.18 11.60 6.65
C ASP A 111 -12.83 11.25 7.29
N PRO A 112 -11.82 12.14 7.19
CA PRO A 112 -10.51 11.88 7.77
C PRO A 112 -10.58 11.51 9.26
N ALA A 113 -10.05 10.34 9.61
CA ALA A 113 -10.05 9.80 10.96
C ALA A 113 -8.62 9.63 11.51
N PHE A 114 -7.80 10.68 11.41
CA PHE A 114 -6.38 10.60 11.79
C PHE A 114 -6.13 10.43 13.30
N ASP A 115 -7.09 10.80 14.14
CA ASP A 115 -7.01 10.63 15.60
C ASP A 115 -7.37 9.21 16.05
N GLU A 116 -8.15 8.48 15.24
CA GLU A 116 -8.57 7.10 15.50
C GLU A 116 -8.44 6.23 14.23
N PRO A 117 -7.21 6.09 13.69
CA PRO A 117 -6.98 5.27 12.51
C PRO A 117 -7.17 3.79 12.84
N GLN A 118 -7.67 3.03 11.86
CA GLN A 118 -7.84 1.59 11.94
C GLN A 118 -6.82 0.89 11.05
N GLU A 119 -6.41 -0.30 11.48
CA GLU A 119 -5.51 -1.14 10.69
C GLU A 119 -6.06 -1.34 9.27
N GLY A 120 -5.21 -1.13 8.26
CA GLY A 120 -5.58 -1.21 6.86
C GLY A 120 -6.13 0.09 6.26
N ASP A 121 -6.34 1.15 7.05
CA ASP A 121 -6.74 2.45 6.50
C ASP A 121 -5.69 3.01 5.55
N ILE A 122 -6.14 3.77 4.55
CA ILE A 122 -5.29 4.44 3.60
C ILE A 122 -5.68 5.91 3.52
N TYR A 123 -4.70 6.81 3.57
CA TYR A 123 -4.93 8.21 3.20
C TYR A 123 -4.13 8.60 1.97
N ILE A 124 -4.67 9.58 1.25
CA ILE A 124 -4.05 10.22 0.09
C ILE A 124 -3.92 11.71 0.40
N ILE A 125 -2.74 12.27 0.13
CA ILE A 125 -2.54 13.72 0.03
C ILE A 125 -2.64 14.09 -1.43
N HIS A 126 -3.53 15.03 -1.75
CA HIS A 126 -3.70 15.50 -3.11
C HIS A 126 -2.50 16.31 -3.59
N ARG A 127 -2.33 16.33 -4.92
CA ARG A 127 -1.27 17.10 -5.55
C ARG A 127 -1.36 18.57 -5.17
N THR A 128 -0.21 19.17 -4.90
CA THR A 128 -0.05 20.62 -4.78
C THR A 128 0.96 21.12 -5.82
N ARG A 129 1.22 22.43 -5.85
CA ARG A 129 2.28 23.00 -6.69
C ARG A 129 3.66 22.40 -6.39
N ASN A 130 3.92 22.09 -5.12
CA ASN A 130 5.21 21.55 -4.66
C ASN A 130 5.24 20.02 -4.66
N HIS A 131 4.06 19.38 -4.62
CA HIS A 131 3.90 17.92 -4.53
C HIS A 131 3.05 17.39 -5.68
N VAL A 132 3.58 17.43 -6.90
CA VAL A 132 2.81 17.20 -8.13
C VAL A 132 2.20 15.80 -8.28
N TYR A 133 2.77 14.79 -7.62
CA TYR A 133 2.24 13.42 -7.58
C TYR A 133 1.34 13.13 -6.38
N GLY A 134 1.31 14.02 -5.38
CA GLY A 134 0.69 13.76 -4.08
C GLY A 134 1.43 12.70 -3.26
N HIS A 135 0.74 12.18 -2.25
CA HIS A 135 1.26 11.14 -1.35
C HIS A 135 0.18 10.10 -1.03
N ILE A 136 0.58 8.88 -0.70
CA ILE A 136 -0.33 7.81 -0.27
C ILE A 136 0.38 6.95 0.78
N ALA A 137 -0.34 6.60 1.85
CA ALA A 137 0.17 5.75 2.92
C ALA A 137 -0.95 4.90 3.52
N GLY A 138 -0.59 3.72 4.03
CA GLY A 138 -1.48 2.83 4.77
C GLY A 138 -1.13 2.76 6.25
N TYR A 139 -2.11 2.44 7.11
CA TYR A 139 -1.93 2.31 8.55
C TYR A 139 -1.73 0.85 8.96
N THR A 140 -0.68 0.58 9.74
CA THR A 140 -0.37 -0.77 10.23
C THR A 140 -1.11 -1.15 11.52
N GLY A 141 -1.99 -0.29 12.03
CA GLY A 141 -2.50 -0.40 13.41
C GLY A 141 -1.61 0.31 14.45
N SER A 142 -0.41 0.75 14.06
CA SER A 142 0.50 1.49 14.95
C SER A 142 1.16 2.71 14.29
N GLU A 143 1.58 2.61 13.03
CA GLU A 143 2.23 3.72 12.32
C GLU A 143 1.74 3.83 10.87
N TRP A 144 1.84 5.04 10.32
CA TRP A 144 1.59 5.27 8.90
C TRP A 144 2.79 4.89 8.07
N VAL A 145 2.57 4.14 6.99
CA VAL A 145 3.64 3.62 6.13
C VAL A 145 3.31 3.84 4.66
N SER A 146 4.26 4.41 3.93
CA SER A 146 4.24 4.52 2.47
C SER A 146 5.35 3.65 1.87
N ASP A 147 6.33 4.26 1.20
CA ASP A 147 7.67 3.74 0.93
C ASP A 147 8.65 3.92 2.12
N PHE A 148 8.17 4.55 3.20
CA PHE A 148 8.89 4.70 4.47
C PHE A 148 7.90 4.72 5.64
N LYS A 149 8.40 4.44 6.84
CA LYS A 149 7.66 4.59 8.09
C LYS A 149 7.64 6.05 8.52
N GLN A 150 6.45 6.59 8.77
CA GLN A 150 6.22 8.01 9.02
C GLN A 150 5.99 8.28 10.51
N SER A 151 6.37 9.46 10.98
CA SER A 151 6.06 9.90 12.35
C SER A 151 4.60 10.33 12.54
N SER A 152 3.94 10.75 11.47
CA SER A 152 2.55 11.22 11.43
C SER A 152 2.01 11.13 10.00
N TYR A 153 0.72 11.43 9.82
CA TYR A 153 0.10 11.58 8.48
C TYR A 153 0.54 12.86 7.76
N ASP A 154 0.89 13.91 8.52
CA ASP A 154 1.37 15.20 8.02
C ASP A 154 2.87 15.12 7.64
N VAL A 155 3.13 14.48 6.49
CA VAL A 155 4.49 14.28 5.97
C VAL A 155 5.08 15.52 5.28
N TYR A 156 4.24 16.45 4.83
CA TYR A 156 4.67 17.65 4.11
C TYR A 156 4.76 18.89 5.01
N LYS A 157 4.05 18.92 6.16
CA LYS A 157 4.00 20.08 7.06
C LYS A 157 3.61 21.35 6.31
N ASP A 158 2.63 21.19 5.42
CA ASP A 158 2.16 22.21 4.50
C ASP A 158 0.64 22.32 4.65
N ASP A 159 0.16 23.45 5.16
CA ASP A 159 -1.26 23.69 5.42
C ASP A 159 -2.11 23.77 4.14
N SER A 160 -1.49 23.84 2.96
CA SER A 160 -2.19 23.89 1.67
C SER A 160 -2.60 22.52 1.14
N VAL A 161 -2.20 21.44 1.82
CA VAL A 161 -2.51 20.09 1.38
C VAL A 161 -3.93 19.69 1.78
N THR A 162 -4.54 18.87 0.94
CA THR A 162 -5.88 18.31 1.21
C THR A 162 -5.79 16.79 1.20
N TYR A 163 -6.64 16.14 2.01
CA TYR A 163 -6.62 14.71 2.22
C TYR A 163 -7.91 14.04 1.71
N THR A 164 -7.78 12.82 1.21
CA THR A 164 -8.88 11.84 1.17
C THR A 164 -8.48 10.62 1.98
N TYR A 165 -9.46 9.96 2.59
CA TYR A 165 -9.25 8.89 3.55
C TYR A 165 -10.13 7.70 3.21
N TYR A 166 -9.57 6.49 3.27
CA TYR A 166 -10.18 5.27 2.76
C TYR A 166 -10.11 4.17 3.80
N ARG A 167 -11.24 3.50 4.01
CA ARG A 167 -11.38 2.35 4.92
C ARG A 167 -12.13 1.23 4.23
N LEU A 168 -11.70 -0.01 4.45
CA LEU A 168 -12.47 -1.17 4.00
C LEU A 168 -13.77 -1.27 4.79
N GLY A 169 -14.89 -1.49 4.11
CA GLY A 169 -16.16 -1.76 4.79
C GLY A 169 -16.06 -3.06 5.58
N GLN A 170 -16.43 -3.04 6.85
CA GLN A 170 -16.57 -4.27 7.64
C GLN A 170 -17.61 -5.16 6.95
N ALA A 171 -17.27 -6.43 6.71
CA ALA A 171 -18.27 -7.42 6.32
C ALA A 171 -19.27 -7.54 7.48
N THR A 172 -20.51 -7.14 7.24
CA THR A 172 -21.63 -7.26 8.19
C THR A 172 -22.07 -8.70 8.35
#